data_AF-A0A524J1N8-F1
#
_entry.id   AF-A0A524J1N8-F1
#
_cell.length_a   1.000
_cell.length_b   1.000
_cell.length_c   1.000
_cell.angle_alpha   90.00
_cell.angle_beta   90.00
_cell.angle_gamma   90.00
#
_symmetry.space_group_name_H-M   'P 1'
#
loop_
_entity.id
_entity.type
_entity.pdbx_description
1 polymer ?
#
loop_
_entity_poly.entity_id
_entity_poly.type
_entity_poly.pdbx_seq_one_letter_code
_entity_poly.pdbx_strand_id
1 'polypeptide(L)'
;MNQNVLILLIILVVANLILIAVALIRSLRRRRAAEEGPRWDDVPNRPIAGSRGYVSPMPPADSPAPPSRTDQLTGLLVATEWNRIILDEDARNHRYGRPATVVIVELGGFDRLVSSLGREAGDRVLPAVADTMRRNARSADFVARLGPGRFGVLLPETGEVEAVNYVERVRHAAELWLESGAIALQLAIGWASPTADTTLVDAAAVAQERMFTELRRGARRASDLDFGADPPAQDTEGSPSPA
;
A
#
# COMPACT_ATOMS: atom_id res chain seq x y z
N MET A 1 42.57 22.45 -2.87
CA MET A 1 41.20 21.95 -2.59
C MET A 1 41.15 20.48 -3.01
N ASN A 2 40.83 19.57 -2.10
CA ASN A 2 40.97 18.12 -2.33
C ASN A 2 39.90 17.62 -3.31
N GLN A 3 40.26 16.69 -4.21
CA GLN A 3 39.36 16.12 -5.22
C GLN A 3 38.07 15.53 -4.61
N ASN A 4 38.16 14.94 -3.41
CA ASN A 4 37.00 14.41 -2.70
C ASN A 4 36.03 15.50 -2.20
N VAL A 5 36.55 16.67 -1.83
CA VAL A 5 35.74 17.83 -1.41
C VAL A 5 35.01 18.42 -2.62
N LEU A 6 35.67 18.43 -3.79
CA LEU A 6 35.06 18.87 -5.05
C LEU A 6 33.93 17.95 -5.49
N ILE A 7 34.10 16.62 -5.38
CA ILE A 7 33.05 15.64 -5.72
C ILE A 7 31.83 15.77 -4.78
N LEU A 8 32.05 15.92 -3.47
CA LEU A 8 30.96 16.11 -2.51
C LEU A 8 30.17 17.40 -2.76
N LEU A 9 30.85 18.50 -3.10
CA LEU A 9 30.19 19.76 -3.47
C LEU A 9 29.34 19.62 -4.74
N ILE A 10 29.84 18.90 -5.75
CA ILE A 10 29.09 18.66 -6.99
C ILE A 10 27.83 17.82 -6.71
N ILE A 11 27.94 16.74 -5.91
CA ILE A 11 26.80 15.90 -5.54
C ILE A 11 25.73 16.73 -4.79
N LEU A 12 26.15 17.55 -3.83
CA LEU A 12 25.26 18.40 -3.05
C LEU A 12 24.51 19.42 -3.92
N VAL A 13 25.22 20.07 -4.84
CA VAL A 13 24.64 21.06 -5.76
C VAL A 13 23.64 20.40 -6.72
N VAL A 14 23.97 19.24 -7.27
CA VAL A 14 23.07 18.48 -8.16
C VAL A 14 21.81 18.03 -7.43
N ALA A 15 21.94 17.50 -6.21
CA ALA A 15 20.80 17.09 -5.39
C ALA A 15 19.86 18.27 -5.09
N ASN A 16 20.42 19.45 -4.76
CA ASN A 16 19.64 20.65 -4.50
C ASN A 16 18.91 21.17 -5.75
N LEU A 17 19.56 21.15 -6.92
CA LEU A 17 18.94 21.53 -8.19
C LEU A 17 17.77 20.61 -8.57
N ILE A 18 17.87 19.31 -8.30
CA ILE A 18 16.78 18.34 -8.51
C ILE A 18 15.60 18.67 -7.58
N LEU A 19 15.86 18.99 -6.31
CA LEU A 19 14.81 19.35 -5.36
C LEU A 19 14.07 20.64 -5.76
N ILE A 20 14.81 21.67 -6.20
CA ILE A 20 14.23 22.92 -6.69
C ILE A 20 13.41 22.69 -7.97
N ALA A 21 13.90 21.89 -8.90
CA ALA A 21 13.17 21.55 -10.12
C ALA A 21 11.86 20.79 -9.81
N VAL A 22 11.87 19.85 -8.87
CA VAL A 22 10.66 19.13 -8.43
C VAL A 22 9.67 20.06 -7.73
N ALA A 23 10.15 20.99 -6.90
CA ALA A 23 9.31 21.99 -6.25
C ALA A 23 8.68 22.98 -7.25
N LEU A 24 9.44 23.39 -8.28
CA LEU A 24 8.96 24.28 -9.34
C LEU A 24 7.94 23.57 -10.25
N ILE A 25 8.17 22.30 -10.58
CA ILE A 25 7.19 21.49 -11.32
C ILE A 25 5.90 21.32 -10.52
N ARG A 26 5.99 21.18 -9.18
CA ARG A 26 4.82 21.15 -8.28
C ARG A 26 4.07 22.48 -8.24
N SER A 27 4.76 23.62 -8.25
CA SER A 27 4.11 24.93 -8.22
C SER A 27 3.40 25.27 -9.53
N LEU A 28 3.98 24.86 -10.67
CA LEU A 28 3.39 25.05 -11.99
C LEU A 28 2.20 24.11 -12.27
N ARG A 29 2.19 22.90 -11.68
CA ARG A 29 1.08 21.94 -11.82
C ARG A 29 -0.14 22.25 -10.96
N ARG A 30 0.01 22.95 -9.82
CA ARG A 30 -1.14 23.43 -9.01
C ARG A 30 -2.08 24.36 -9.79
N ARG A 31 -1.59 25.03 -10.84
CA ARG A 31 -2.40 25.90 -11.70
C ARG A 31 -3.18 25.18 -12.80
N ARG A 32 -2.94 23.87 -13.03
CA ARG A 32 -3.57 23.08 -14.10
C ARG A 32 -4.56 22.01 -13.63
N ALA A 33 -4.62 21.69 -12.33
CA ALA A 33 -5.47 20.63 -11.78
C ALA A 33 -6.89 21.10 -11.37
N ALA A 34 -7.38 22.21 -11.95
CA ALA A 34 -8.76 22.66 -11.75
C ALA A 34 -9.74 22.07 -12.79
N GLU A 35 -9.28 21.28 -13.76
CA GLU A 35 -10.12 20.77 -14.84
C GLU A 35 -9.89 19.26 -15.06
N GLU A 36 -10.92 18.50 -14.68
CA GLU A 36 -11.41 17.23 -15.24
C GLU A 36 -10.82 15.86 -14.82
N GLY A 37 -11.72 14.98 -14.34
CA GLY A 37 -11.55 13.52 -14.27
C GLY A 37 -12.55 12.81 -13.32
N PRO A 38 -13.18 11.68 -13.70
CA PRO A 38 -14.29 11.06 -12.95
C PRO A 38 -13.82 10.33 -11.67
N ARG A 39 -14.75 10.27 -10.70
CA ARG A 39 -14.53 9.84 -9.32
C ARG A 39 -14.73 8.32 -9.17
N TRP A 40 -13.74 7.63 -8.60
CA TRP A 40 -13.66 6.14 -8.52
C TRP A 40 -14.59 5.48 -7.49
N ASP A 41 -15.53 6.24 -6.92
CA ASP A 41 -16.45 5.78 -5.86
C ASP A 41 -17.60 4.88 -6.42
N ASP A 42 -17.68 4.69 -7.74
CA ASP A 42 -18.82 4.04 -8.42
C ASP A 42 -18.63 2.54 -8.77
N VAL A 43 -17.56 1.88 -8.33
CA VAL A 43 -17.35 0.44 -8.61
C VAL A 43 -17.95 -0.42 -7.49
N PRO A 44 -19.05 -1.17 -7.73
CA PRO A 44 -19.72 -1.90 -6.67
C PRO A 44 -18.90 -3.11 -6.19
N ASN A 45 -18.65 -3.17 -4.88
CA ASN A 45 -18.08 -4.31 -4.18
C ASN A 45 -19.10 -5.47 -4.16
N ARG A 46 -18.84 -6.58 -4.89
CA ARG A 46 -19.73 -7.75 -4.90
C ARG A 46 -19.22 -8.86 -3.96
N PRO A 47 -20.07 -9.46 -3.10
CA PRO A 47 -19.73 -10.65 -2.35
C PRO A 47 -19.76 -11.88 -3.26
N ILE A 48 -18.82 -12.81 -3.09
CA ILE A 48 -18.79 -14.08 -3.82
C ILE A 48 -19.57 -15.13 -3.01
N ALA A 49 -20.73 -15.54 -3.54
CA ALA A 49 -21.53 -16.65 -3.02
C ALA A 49 -20.86 -18.00 -3.34
N GLY A 50 -20.88 -18.93 -2.38
CA GLY A 50 -20.16 -20.20 -2.44
C GLY A 50 -20.67 -21.23 -3.45
N SER A 51 -19.84 -22.24 -3.73
CA SER A 51 -20.24 -23.65 -3.93
C SER A 51 -19.02 -24.54 -4.23
N ARG A 52 -19.09 -25.76 -3.70
CA ARG A 52 -18.15 -26.87 -3.91
C ARG A 52 -18.06 -27.25 -5.40
N GLY A 53 -16.85 -27.59 -5.86
CA GLY A 53 -16.66 -28.56 -6.95
C GLY A 53 -16.48 -28.05 -8.38
N TYR A 54 -16.05 -26.81 -8.61
CA TYR A 54 -15.75 -26.34 -9.97
C TYR A 54 -14.37 -26.83 -10.43
N VAL A 55 -14.31 -27.94 -11.18
CA VAL A 55 -13.17 -28.25 -12.06
C VAL A 55 -13.46 -27.58 -13.39
N SER A 56 -12.72 -26.53 -13.71
CA SER A 56 -12.87 -25.85 -15.01
C SER A 56 -12.52 -26.84 -16.14
N PRO A 57 -13.34 -26.97 -17.20
CA PRO A 57 -12.98 -27.79 -18.35
C PRO A 57 -11.73 -27.22 -19.03
N MET A 58 -10.90 -28.11 -19.60
CA MET A 58 -9.75 -27.73 -20.41
C MET A 58 -10.23 -26.84 -21.57
N PRO A 59 -9.75 -25.59 -21.69
CA PRO A 59 -10.19 -24.69 -22.75
C PRO A 59 -9.72 -25.19 -24.14
N PRO A 60 -10.49 -24.96 -25.23
CA PRO A 60 -10.10 -25.36 -26.58
C PRO A 60 -8.76 -24.76 -26.99
N ALA A 61 -8.04 -25.41 -27.93
CA ALA A 61 -6.67 -25.09 -28.33
C ALA A 61 -6.44 -23.63 -28.77
N ASP A 62 -7.49 -22.96 -29.24
CA ASP A 62 -7.46 -21.57 -29.70
C ASP A 62 -7.91 -20.56 -28.63
N SER A 63 -8.08 -21.00 -27.38
CA SER A 63 -8.41 -20.11 -26.27
C SER A 63 -7.25 -19.17 -25.98
N PRO A 64 -7.53 -17.89 -25.62
CA PRO A 64 -6.48 -16.99 -25.19
C PRO A 64 -5.66 -17.65 -24.06
N ALA A 65 -4.36 -17.35 -24.04
CA ALA A 65 -3.45 -17.88 -23.02
C ALA A 65 -4.09 -17.77 -21.63
N PRO A 66 -3.91 -18.79 -20.77
CA PRO A 66 -4.51 -18.78 -19.45
C PRO A 66 -4.13 -17.47 -18.73
N PRO A 67 -5.05 -16.87 -17.96
CA PRO A 67 -4.80 -15.59 -17.32
C PRO A 67 -3.50 -15.66 -16.52
N SER A 68 -2.65 -14.63 -16.69
CA SER A 68 -1.37 -14.57 -15.99
C SER A 68 -1.58 -14.77 -14.49
N ARG A 69 -0.78 -15.65 -13.90
CA ARG A 69 -0.82 -15.89 -12.44
C ARG A 69 -0.15 -14.77 -11.65
N THR A 70 0.57 -13.88 -12.34
CA THR A 70 1.30 -12.76 -11.74
C THR A 70 0.95 -11.42 -12.38
N ASP A 71 0.95 -10.38 -11.55
CA ASP A 71 0.79 -8.98 -11.94
C ASP A 71 2.06 -8.50 -12.66
N GLN A 72 1.89 -7.89 -13.85
CA GLN A 72 3.01 -7.52 -14.71
C GLN A 72 3.89 -6.41 -14.10
N LEU A 73 3.32 -5.53 -13.28
CA LEU A 73 4.03 -4.40 -12.69
C LEU A 73 4.90 -4.82 -11.50
N THR A 74 4.38 -5.70 -10.66
CA THR A 74 4.99 -6.05 -9.36
C THR A 74 5.62 -7.44 -9.32
N GLY A 75 5.28 -8.30 -10.29
CA GLY A 75 5.67 -9.72 -10.32
C GLY A 75 5.01 -10.55 -9.21
N LEU A 76 4.10 -9.98 -8.43
CA LEU A 76 3.37 -10.67 -7.37
C LEU A 76 2.20 -11.46 -7.94
N LEU A 77 1.64 -12.38 -7.14
CA LEU A 77 0.44 -13.10 -7.53
C LEU A 77 -0.73 -12.13 -7.78
N VAL A 78 -1.57 -12.42 -8.76
CA VAL A 78 -2.83 -11.69 -8.96
C VAL A 78 -3.91 -12.17 -7.97
N ALA A 79 -4.94 -11.36 -7.76
CA ALA A 79 -6.04 -11.65 -6.85
C ALA A 79 -6.74 -13.01 -7.11
N THR A 80 -6.83 -13.45 -8.38
CA THR A 80 -7.43 -14.75 -8.72
C THR A 80 -6.58 -15.92 -8.20
N GLU A 81 -5.26 -15.83 -8.32
CA GLU A 81 -4.34 -16.85 -7.81
C GLU A 81 -4.26 -16.83 -6.28
N TRP A 82 -4.32 -15.65 -5.67
CA TRP A 82 -4.46 -15.47 -4.22
C TRP A 82 -5.66 -16.23 -3.66
N ASN A 83 -6.85 -16.04 -4.25
CA ASN A 83 -8.07 -16.70 -3.79
C ASN A 83 -7.95 -18.22 -3.85
N ARG A 84 -7.33 -18.76 -4.91
CA ARG A 84 -7.08 -20.19 -5.06
C ARG A 84 -6.18 -20.71 -3.93
N ILE A 85 -5.08 -20.01 -3.66
CA ILE A 85 -4.11 -20.39 -2.61
C ILE A 85 -4.73 -20.32 -1.21
N ILE A 86 -5.54 -19.30 -0.93
CA ILE A 86 -6.24 -19.18 0.36
C ILE A 86 -7.15 -20.39 0.61
N LEU A 87 -7.91 -20.81 -0.40
CA LEU A 87 -8.80 -21.98 -0.27
C LEU A 87 -8.01 -23.29 -0.11
N ASP A 88 -6.90 -23.45 -0.84
CA ASP A 88 -6.02 -24.61 -0.68
C ASP A 88 -5.39 -24.67 0.72
N GLU A 89 -4.93 -23.52 1.23
CA GLU A 89 -4.34 -23.44 2.57
C GLU A 89 -5.38 -23.63 3.67
N ASP A 90 -6.61 -23.17 3.48
CA ASP A 90 -7.71 -23.34 4.43
C ASP A 90 -8.02 -24.83 4.62
N ALA A 91 -8.09 -25.57 3.50
CA ALA A 91 -8.24 -27.02 3.53
C ALA A 91 -7.07 -27.72 4.25
N ARG A 92 -5.83 -27.22 4.11
CA ARG A 92 -4.66 -27.75 4.83
C ARG A 92 -4.71 -27.42 6.32
N ASN A 93 -5.04 -26.18 6.68
CA ASN A 93 -5.20 -25.72 8.05
C ASN A 93 -6.24 -26.59 8.79
N HIS A 94 -7.43 -26.77 8.20
CA HIS A 94 -8.48 -27.58 8.80
C HIS A 94 -8.10 -29.07 8.88
N ARG A 95 -7.41 -29.62 7.86
CA ARG A 95 -7.06 -31.04 7.83
C ARG A 95 -5.95 -31.40 8.81
N TYR A 96 -4.95 -30.53 8.97
CA TYR A 96 -3.73 -30.83 9.70
C TYR A 96 -3.56 -30.03 11.00
N GLY A 97 -4.44 -29.07 11.27
CA GLY A 97 -4.35 -28.18 12.42
C GLY A 97 -3.13 -27.26 12.41
N ARG A 98 -2.50 -27.06 11.24
CA ARG A 98 -1.30 -26.21 11.11
C ARG A 98 -1.71 -24.74 11.05
N PRO A 99 -1.12 -23.85 11.87
CA PRO A 99 -1.53 -22.45 11.90
C PRO A 99 -1.23 -21.76 10.57
N ALA A 100 -2.04 -20.78 10.20
CA ALA A 100 -1.77 -19.89 9.08
C ALA A 100 -2.28 -18.49 9.42
N THR A 101 -1.63 -17.46 8.89
CA THR A 101 -2.03 -16.06 9.11
C THR A 101 -2.16 -15.33 7.79
N VAL A 102 -3.23 -14.56 7.65
CA VAL A 102 -3.42 -13.63 6.53
C VAL A 102 -3.02 -12.24 6.98
N VAL A 103 -2.24 -11.54 6.15
CA VAL A 103 -1.87 -10.14 6.31
C VAL A 103 -2.40 -9.35 5.11
N ILE A 104 -3.07 -8.23 5.35
CA ILE A 104 -3.54 -7.29 4.34
C ILE A 104 -2.81 -5.97 4.54
N VAL A 105 -2.22 -5.47 3.45
CA VAL A 105 -1.43 -4.24 3.42
C VAL A 105 -2.05 -3.27 2.43
N GLU A 106 -2.19 -2.00 2.80
CA GLU A 106 -2.62 -0.94 1.88
C GLU A 106 -1.80 0.33 2.05
N LEU A 107 -1.51 0.98 0.92
CA LEU A 107 -0.80 2.25 0.86
C LEU A 107 -1.75 3.41 1.11
N GLY A 108 -1.76 3.91 2.34
CA GLY A 108 -2.47 5.14 2.70
C GLY A 108 -1.91 6.34 1.93
N GLY A 109 -2.81 7.11 1.31
CA GLY A 109 -2.44 8.28 0.50
C GLY A 109 -2.09 7.95 -0.96
N PHE A 110 -2.19 6.68 -1.38
CA PHE A 110 -1.90 6.27 -2.76
C PHE A 110 -2.80 6.96 -3.80
N ASP A 111 -4.10 7.10 -3.53
CA ASP A 111 -4.99 7.82 -4.45
C ASP A 111 -4.62 9.30 -4.58
N ARG A 112 -4.18 9.93 -3.48
CA ARG A 112 -3.68 11.31 -3.49
C ARG A 112 -2.36 11.44 -4.28
N LEU A 113 -1.48 10.46 -4.16
CA LEU A 113 -0.27 10.36 -4.98
C LEU A 113 -0.64 10.31 -6.47
N VAL A 114 -1.53 9.39 -6.84
CA VAL A 114 -1.93 9.17 -8.24
C VAL A 114 -2.65 10.40 -8.79
N SER A 115 -3.56 11.02 -8.03
CA SER A 115 -4.27 12.23 -8.47
C SER A 115 -3.35 13.44 -8.59
N SER A 116 -2.35 13.57 -7.72
CA SER A 116 -1.45 14.74 -7.71
C SER A 116 -0.28 14.62 -8.68
N LEU A 117 0.28 13.42 -8.86
CA LEU A 117 1.51 13.18 -9.62
C LEU A 117 1.33 12.28 -10.84
N GLY A 118 0.14 11.72 -11.04
CA GLY A 118 -0.21 10.85 -12.14
C GLY A 118 0.03 9.37 -11.85
N ARG A 119 -0.56 8.52 -12.70
CA ARG A 119 -0.48 7.05 -12.60
C ARG A 119 0.95 6.53 -12.60
N GLU A 120 1.82 7.10 -13.44
CA GLU A 120 3.24 6.72 -13.50
C GLU A 120 3.97 6.87 -12.17
N ALA A 121 3.57 7.84 -11.33
CA ALA A 121 4.16 7.98 -10.00
C ALA A 121 3.76 6.82 -9.08
N GLY A 122 2.49 6.38 -9.16
CA GLY A 122 2.03 5.17 -8.49
C GLY A 122 2.78 3.93 -8.99
N ASP A 123 2.93 3.79 -10.30
CA ASP A 123 3.60 2.63 -10.92
C ASP A 123 5.07 2.52 -10.54
N ARG A 124 5.73 3.61 -10.14
CA ARG A 124 7.10 3.57 -9.59
C ARG A 124 7.17 3.12 -8.12
N VAL A 125 6.12 3.36 -7.33
CA VAL A 125 6.08 3.02 -5.90
C VAL A 125 5.72 1.55 -5.68
N LEU A 126 4.75 1.04 -6.46
CA LEU A 126 4.21 -0.31 -6.25
C LEU A 126 5.28 -1.43 -6.34
N PRO A 127 6.24 -1.42 -7.28
CA PRO A 127 7.31 -2.41 -7.31
C PRO A 127 8.19 -2.38 -6.06
N ALA A 128 8.49 -1.21 -5.51
CA ALA A 128 9.31 -1.09 -4.30
C ALA A 128 8.61 -1.66 -3.06
N VAL A 129 7.30 -1.43 -2.95
CA VAL A 129 6.43 -1.99 -1.90
C VAL A 129 6.34 -3.51 -2.03
N ALA A 130 6.09 -3.99 -3.24
CA ALA A 130 6.04 -5.42 -3.55
C ALA A 130 7.36 -6.13 -3.21
N ASP A 131 8.48 -5.54 -3.60
CA ASP A 131 9.81 -6.09 -3.36
C ASP A 131 10.17 -6.09 -1.86
N THR A 132 9.73 -5.06 -1.12
CA THR A 132 9.87 -5.00 0.34
C THR A 132 9.13 -6.16 1.02
N MET A 133 7.90 -6.46 0.64
CA MET A 133 7.16 -7.62 1.16
C MET A 133 7.84 -8.93 0.75
N ARG A 134 8.19 -9.08 -0.53
CA ARG A 134 8.80 -10.30 -1.06
C ARG A 134 10.13 -10.66 -0.38
N ARG A 135 11.00 -9.67 -0.13
CA ARG A 135 12.30 -9.90 0.54
C ARG A 135 12.17 -10.31 2.01
N ASN A 136 11.07 -9.94 2.66
CA ASN A 136 10.80 -10.28 4.06
C ASN A 136 9.98 -11.56 4.24
N ALA A 137 9.46 -12.09 3.14
CA ALA A 137 8.69 -13.32 3.06
C ALA A 137 9.63 -14.53 2.89
N ARG A 138 9.22 -15.67 3.46
CA ARG A 138 9.87 -16.97 3.26
C ARG A 138 9.47 -17.54 1.90
N SER A 139 10.18 -18.56 1.43
CA SER A 139 9.83 -19.28 0.20
C SER A 139 8.46 -19.97 0.25
N ALA A 140 7.98 -20.30 1.45
CA ALA A 140 6.67 -20.90 1.68
C ALA A 140 5.54 -19.87 1.80
N ASP A 141 5.87 -18.59 1.95
CA ASP A 141 4.89 -17.52 2.08
C ASP A 141 4.43 -17.06 0.68
N PHE A 142 3.19 -16.58 0.60
CA PHE A 142 2.62 -16.11 -0.67
C PHE A 142 2.35 -14.61 -0.60
N VAL A 143 2.79 -13.87 -1.61
CA VAL A 143 2.59 -12.42 -1.70
C VAL A 143 1.81 -12.09 -2.98
N ALA A 144 0.72 -11.34 -2.84
CA ALA A 144 -0.21 -11.03 -3.91
C ALA A 144 -0.53 -9.53 -3.98
N ARG A 145 -0.82 -9.05 -5.17
CA ARG A 145 -1.44 -7.75 -5.40
C ARG A 145 -2.96 -7.94 -5.52
N LEU A 146 -3.70 -7.35 -4.58
CA LEU A 146 -5.16 -7.49 -4.47
C LEU A 146 -5.92 -6.33 -5.11
N GLY A 147 -5.25 -5.19 -5.29
CA GLY A 147 -5.83 -3.98 -5.88
C GLY A 147 -4.78 -2.94 -6.29
N PRO A 148 -5.20 -1.70 -6.61
CA PRO A 148 -4.30 -0.65 -7.09
C PRO A 148 -3.10 -0.40 -6.17
N GLY A 149 -3.35 -0.26 -4.86
CA GLY A 149 -2.33 -0.09 -3.82
C GLY A 149 -2.51 -1.05 -2.63
N ARG A 150 -3.22 -2.17 -2.84
CA ARG A 150 -3.53 -3.19 -1.82
C ARG A 150 -2.83 -4.50 -2.13
N PHE A 151 -2.29 -5.13 -1.10
CA PHE A 151 -1.53 -6.36 -1.15
C PHE A 151 -2.01 -7.35 -0.09
N GLY A 152 -1.80 -8.63 -0.37
CA GLY A 152 -2.07 -9.73 0.54
C GLY A 152 -0.82 -10.56 0.76
N VAL A 153 -0.63 -11.02 1.99
CA VAL A 153 0.43 -11.97 2.35
C VAL A 153 -0.19 -13.11 3.13
N LEU A 154 0.06 -14.34 2.69
CA LEU A 154 -0.32 -15.54 3.42
C LEU A 154 0.95 -16.13 4.02
N LEU A 155 0.90 -16.38 5.33
CA LEU A 155 1.98 -16.96 6.12
C LEU A 155 1.55 -18.36 6.61
N PRO A 156 1.78 -19.42 5.83
CA PRO A 156 1.56 -20.79 6.28
C PRO A 156 2.45 -21.10 7.49
N GLU A 157 2.02 -22.07 8.28
CA GLU A 157 2.73 -22.55 9.48
C GLU A 157 3.12 -21.42 10.44
N THR A 158 2.32 -20.36 10.52
CA THR A 158 2.58 -19.16 11.31
C THR A 158 1.31 -18.73 12.02
N GLY A 159 1.36 -18.66 13.36
CA GLY A 159 0.26 -18.16 14.16
C GLY A 159 0.19 -16.63 14.20
N GLU A 160 -0.96 -16.08 14.62
CA GLU A 160 -1.21 -14.63 14.60
C GLU A 160 -0.18 -13.81 15.40
N VAL A 161 0.30 -14.35 16.53
CA VAL A 161 1.32 -13.70 17.36
C VAL A 161 2.68 -13.70 16.66
N GLU A 162 3.04 -14.79 15.98
CA GLU A 162 4.31 -14.91 15.27
C GLU A 162 4.36 -14.04 14.00
N ALA A 163 3.20 -13.83 13.37
CA ALA A 163 3.05 -12.99 12.19
C ALA A 163 3.45 -11.53 12.44
N VAL A 164 3.38 -11.06 13.70
CA VAL A 164 3.88 -9.73 14.10
C VAL A 164 5.34 -9.54 13.65
N ASN A 165 6.17 -10.57 13.74
CA ASN A 165 7.57 -10.47 13.32
C ASN A 165 7.70 -10.17 11.81
N TYR A 166 6.83 -10.74 10.98
CA TYR A 166 6.81 -10.41 9.54
C TYR A 166 6.31 -8.98 9.32
N VAL A 167 5.21 -8.60 9.99
CA VAL A 167 4.61 -7.27 9.89
C VAL A 167 5.61 -6.18 10.26
N GLU A 168 6.32 -6.32 11.38
CA GLU A 168 7.29 -5.33 11.84
C GLU A 168 8.51 -5.24 10.92
N ARG A 169 8.99 -6.36 10.37
CA ARG A 169 10.07 -6.32 9.36
C ARG A 169 9.66 -5.57 8.11
N VAL A 170 8.45 -5.82 7.60
CA VAL A 170 7.92 -5.11 6.42
C VAL A 170 7.72 -3.64 6.72
N ARG A 171 7.13 -3.30 7.88
CA ARG A 171 6.90 -1.93 8.31
C ARG A 171 8.22 -1.17 8.38
N HIS A 172 9.19 -1.67 9.13
CA HIS A 172 10.50 -1.03 9.29
C HIS A 172 11.24 -0.88 7.94
N ALA A 173 11.24 -1.93 7.11
CA ALA A 173 11.88 -1.86 5.81
C ALA A 173 11.21 -0.88 4.86
N ALA A 174 9.89 -0.67 4.99
CA ALA A 174 9.14 0.30 4.20
C ALA A 174 9.33 1.73 4.69
N GLU A 175 9.26 1.97 6.01
CA GLU A 175 9.42 3.29 6.63
C GLU A 175 10.72 3.98 6.19
N LEU A 176 11.84 3.22 6.14
CA LEU A 176 13.15 3.75 5.75
C LEU A 176 13.16 4.49 4.40
N TRP A 177 12.39 4.02 3.41
CA TRP A 177 12.34 4.67 2.10
C TRP A 177 11.07 5.50 1.89
N LEU A 178 9.99 5.22 2.63
CA LEU A 178 8.80 6.08 2.62
C LEU A 178 9.07 7.45 3.23
N GLU A 179 9.82 7.51 4.33
CA GLU A 179 10.23 8.77 4.98
C GLU A 179 11.21 9.58 4.13
N SER A 180 11.99 8.90 3.27
CA SER A 180 12.90 9.56 2.33
C SER A 180 12.16 10.21 1.15
N GLY A 181 10.89 9.84 0.94
CA GLY A 181 10.04 10.40 -0.10
C GLY A 181 9.36 11.68 0.38
N ALA A 182 9.41 12.75 -0.43
CA ALA A 182 8.64 13.98 -0.19
C ALA A 182 7.12 13.81 -0.38
N ILE A 183 6.59 12.60 -0.15
CA ILE A 183 5.19 12.21 -0.29
C ILE A 183 4.87 11.32 0.90
N ALA A 184 4.01 11.80 1.80
CA ALA A 184 3.58 11.07 2.98
C ALA A 184 2.67 9.90 2.59
N LEU A 185 3.29 8.78 2.22
CA LEU A 185 2.64 7.48 2.07
C LEU A 185 2.79 6.72 3.39
N GLN A 186 1.73 6.02 3.81
CA GLN A 186 1.74 5.18 5.00
C GLN A 186 1.45 3.74 4.61
N LEU A 187 2.18 2.77 5.15
CA LEU A 187 1.72 1.38 5.15
C LEU A 187 0.73 1.18 6.30
N ALA A 188 -0.51 0.85 5.96
CA ALA A 188 -1.47 0.31 6.91
C ALA A 188 -1.48 -1.22 6.78
N ILE A 189 -1.41 -1.92 7.91
CA ILE A 189 -1.24 -3.37 7.95
C ILE A 189 -2.20 -3.95 8.98
N GLY A 190 -3.02 -4.91 8.55
CA GLY A 190 -3.83 -5.72 9.45
C GLY A 190 -3.56 -7.20 9.18
N TRP A 191 -3.56 -8.02 10.23
CA TRP A 191 -3.38 -9.45 10.12
C TRP A 191 -4.33 -10.19 11.04
N ALA A 192 -4.64 -11.45 10.73
CA ALA A 192 -5.44 -12.33 11.56
C ALA A 192 -5.23 -13.80 11.17
N SER A 193 -5.40 -14.70 12.14
CA SER A 193 -5.47 -16.14 11.92
C SER A 193 -6.92 -16.64 12.00
N PRO A 194 -7.24 -17.76 11.35
CA PRO A 194 -8.50 -18.45 11.59
C PRO A 194 -8.51 -19.04 13.01
N THR A 195 -9.70 -19.15 13.58
CA THR A 195 -9.96 -19.88 14.82
C THR A 195 -10.50 -21.27 14.49
N ALA A 196 -10.82 -22.08 15.51
CA ALA A 196 -11.39 -23.42 15.27
C ALA A 196 -12.70 -23.40 14.48
N ASP A 197 -13.45 -22.30 14.51
CA ASP A 197 -14.78 -22.16 13.90
C ASP A 197 -14.79 -21.21 12.70
N THR A 198 -13.63 -20.71 12.26
CA THR A 198 -13.52 -19.74 11.15
C THR A 198 -12.51 -20.19 10.11
N THR A 199 -12.65 -19.64 8.91
CA THR A 199 -11.80 -19.95 7.75
C THR A 199 -10.71 -18.89 7.55
N LEU A 200 -9.71 -19.17 6.72
CA LEU A 200 -8.75 -18.16 6.27
C LEU A 200 -9.41 -17.01 5.49
N VAL A 201 -10.57 -17.25 4.88
CA VAL A 201 -11.37 -16.19 4.24
C VAL A 201 -11.93 -15.23 5.29
N ASP A 202 -12.42 -15.76 6.41
CA ASP A 202 -12.89 -14.95 7.53
C ASP A 202 -11.72 -14.18 8.18
N ALA A 203 -10.56 -14.84 8.34
CA ALA A 203 -9.35 -14.19 8.82
C ALA A 203 -8.90 -13.05 7.88
N ALA A 204 -8.98 -13.23 6.57
CA ALA A 204 -8.69 -12.17 5.60
C ALA A 204 -9.63 -10.97 5.77
N ALA A 205 -10.93 -11.20 6.06
CA ALA A 205 -11.88 -10.12 6.33
C ALA A 205 -11.53 -9.35 7.61
N VAL A 206 -11.17 -10.04 8.70
CA VAL A 206 -10.72 -9.43 9.96
C VAL A 206 -9.42 -8.65 9.75
N ALA A 207 -8.46 -9.21 9.03
CA ALA A 207 -7.21 -8.54 8.68
C ALA A 207 -7.47 -7.24 7.90
N GLN A 208 -8.40 -7.27 6.95
CA GLN A 208 -8.79 -6.09 6.18
C GLN A 208 -9.45 -5.01 7.07
N GLU A 209 -10.31 -5.38 8.01
CA GLU A 209 -10.91 -4.43 8.96
C GLU A 209 -9.87 -3.76 9.86
N ARG A 210 -8.89 -4.52 10.35
CA ARG A 210 -7.78 -4.00 11.14
C ARG A 210 -6.91 -3.03 10.34
N MET A 211 -6.62 -3.37 9.08
CA MET A 211 -5.91 -2.48 8.15
C MET A 211 -6.69 -1.17 7.91
N PHE A 212 -8.01 -1.24 7.66
CA PHE A 212 -8.83 -0.04 7.50
C PHE A 212 -8.86 0.82 8.77
N THR A 213 -8.87 0.20 9.94
CA THR A 213 -8.81 0.92 11.21
C THR A 213 -7.51 1.71 11.32
N GLU A 214 -6.38 1.14 10.89
CA GLU A 214 -5.09 1.85 10.84
C GLU A 214 -5.09 3.00 9.83
N LEU A 215 -5.62 2.80 8.61
CA LEU A 215 -5.77 3.87 7.61
C LEU A 215 -6.57 5.06 8.16
N ARG A 216 -7.70 4.79 8.84
CA ARG A 216 -8.54 5.83 9.45
C ARG A 216 -7.84 6.58 10.59
N ARG A 217 -6.94 5.93 11.33
CA ARG A 217 -6.10 6.59 12.35
C ARG A 217 -5.02 7.47 11.70
N GLY A 218 -4.42 7.00 10.60
CA GLY A 218 -3.46 7.78 9.81
C GLY A 218 -4.08 9.04 9.22
N ALA A 219 -5.26 8.91 8.61
CA ALA A 219 -5.98 10.02 8.01
C ALA A 219 -6.35 11.12 9.03
N ARG A 220 -6.80 10.73 10.24
CA ARG A 220 -7.09 11.68 11.33
C ARG A 220 -5.86 12.44 11.80
N ARG A 221 -4.73 11.74 12.01
CA ARG A 221 -3.47 12.41 12.36
C ARG A 221 -3.03 13.41 11.29
N ALA A 222 -3.19 13.06 10.02
CA ALA A 222 -2.86 13.97 8.92
C ALA A 222 -3.76 15.22 8.90
N SER A 223 -5.08 15.06 9.15
CA SER A 223 -5.98 16.22 9.26
C SER A 223 -5.65 17.10 10.47
N ASP A 224 -5.32 16.51 11.62
CA ASP A 224 -4.99 17.27 12.83
C ASP A 224 -3.72 18.13 12.65
N LEU A 225 -2.75 17.65 11.85
CA LEU A 225 -1.54 18.40 11.49
C LEU A 225 -1.81 19.53 10.48
N ASP A 226 -2.79 19.37 9.59
CA ASP A 226 -3.19 20.43 8.63
C ASP A 226 -3.96 21.57 9.32
N PHE A 227 -4.61 21.33 10.47
CA PHE A 227 -5.33 22.35 11.26
C PHE A 227 -4.49 23.01 12.38
N GLY A 228 -3.24 22.59 12.59
CA GLY A 228 -2.34 23.10 13.64
C GLY A 228 -1.49 24.32 13.27
N ALA A 229 -1.61 24.83 12.04
CA ALA A 229 -0.94 26.06 11.61
C ALA A 229 -1.90 27.25 11.73
N ASP A 230 -2.22 27.65 12.97
CA ASP A 230 -2.85 28.95 13.19
C ASP A 230 -1.87 30.03 12.67
N PRO A 231 -2.32 30.94 11.78
CA PRO A 231 -1.50 32.09 11.43
C PRO A 231 -1.19 32.87 12.72
N PRO A 232 0.03 33.44 12.87
CA PRO A 232 0.33 34.26 14.04
C PRO A 232 -0.74 35.34 14.17
N ALA A 233 -1.34 35.43 15.36
CA ALA A 233 -2.31 36.45 15.69
C ALA A 233 -1.74 37.79 15.23
N GLN A 234 -2.45 38.46 14.33
CA GLN A 234 -2.10 39.82 13.97
C GLN A 234 -2.41 40.67 15.19
N ASP A 235 -1.37 41.01 15.94
CA ASP A 235 -1.40 42.08 16.92
C ASP A 235 -1.78 43.36 16.18
N THR A 236 -3.06 43.72 16.23
CA THR A 236 -3.51 45.05 15.81
C THR A 236 -3.10 46.05 16.89
N GLU A 237 -1.84 46.49 16.83
CA GLU A 237 -1.40 47.70 17.50
C GLU A 237 -2.07 48.93 16.84
N GLY A 238 -2.86 49.60 17.68
CA GLY A 238 -3.20 51.03 17.75
C GLY A 238 -2.95 51.98 16.58
N SER A 239 -3.93 52.87 16.34
CA SER A 239 -3.80 54.35 16.44
C SER A 239 -5.07 55.04 15.88
N PRO A 240 -5.26 56.37 16.03
CA PRO A 240 -5.58 57.09 17.27
C PRO A 240 -6.91 57.87 17.16
N SER A 241 -7.33 58.45 18.28
CA SER A 241 -8.43 59.44 18.38
C SER A 241 -8.18 60.67 17.49
N PRO A 242 -9.25 61.34 17.01
CA PRO A 242 -9.23 62.80 17.06
C PRO A 242 -10.52 63.44 17.62
N ALA A 243 -10.27 64.46 18.45
CA ALA A 243 -11.04 65.68 18.79
C ALA A 243 -12.52 65.57 19.14
#